data_AF-A0A947HQM5-F1
#
_entry.id   AF-A0A947HQM5-F1
#
_cell.length_a   1.000
_cell.length_b   1.000
_cell.length_c   1.000
_cell.angle_alpha   90.00
_cell.angle_beta   90.00
_cell.angle_gamma   90.00
#
_symmetry.space_group_name_H-M   'P 1'
#
loop_
_entity.id
_entity.type
_entity.pdbx_description
1 polymer ?
#
loop_
_entity_poly.entity_id
_entity_poly.type
_entity_poly.pdbx_seq_one_letter_code
_entity_poly.pdbx_strand_id
1 'polypeptide(L)'
;MRSDEIKVGFARSPHRALLKATGVTDADMGKPFVAVVNSYIDVVPGHVHLQRFGKLVKDAIRAAGMVPFEFNTIGVDDGIAMGHFGMKYSLPSRELIADCVETMIEAHRFDGMICIPNCDKIVPGMLMAAARVDIPTVFVSGGAMRAGRLSDGSAIDLASVFEGVGKFEAGQMSAENLKELEDKACPSCGSCSGMFTANSMNCLMEALGLALPFNGSALAETGEREGIARRAATRLATLVAEQLTARQILTEDAFDDAFALDVAMGGSTNTVLHALAIAREAGLEYPLARLDAISRRVPYLCKVSPSGPWHMEDVHNAGGIPAILGELAKAPGLLHLGRPTVDGPFGKDLGTISNPEVIRPLGSPHSPEGSLAVLFGNLAPDGAVVKAGAVAPSMRRHEGPARVFEDHDSAVDAIRAGTIRTGDVVVIRYEGPAGGPGMQEMLGPTSAIVGRGLGDTVALITDGRFSGATRGAAIGHISPEAAARGPIAALLEGDRIRIDLDARRLDVVLDDAEIARRLAALPPFVPQIRSRWLRRYARQVTSASTGAVLRD
;
A
#
# COMPACT_ATOMS: atom_id res chain seq x y z
N MET A 1 22.80 13.78 -21.92
CA MET A 1 22.41 12.82 -20.88
C MET A 1 22.72 13.41 -19.51
N ARG A 2 21.97 13.08 -18.45
CA ARG A 2 22.26 13.53 -17.07
C ARG A 2 23.65 13.05 -16.63
N SER A 3 23.99 11.82 -16.99
CA SER A 3 25.29 11.23 -16.63
C SER A 3 26.47 11.87 -17.34
N ASP A 4 26.27 12.72 -18.36
CA ASP A 4 27.38 13.45 -19.01
C ASP A 4 28.09 14.39 -18.03
N GLU A 5 27.40 14.84 -16.98
CA GLU A 5 27.98 15.64 -15.89
C GLU A 5 29.13 14.93 -15.16
N ILE A 6 29.15 13.59 -15.17
CA ILE A 6 30.21 12.78 -14.56
C ILE A 6 31.10 12.05 -15.59
N LYS A 7 30.74 12.07 -16.88
CA LYS A 7 31.45 11.36 -17.95
C LYS A 7 32.23 12.27 -18.89
N VAL A 8 31.71 13.46 -19.23
CA VAL A 8 32.20 14.26 -20.37
C VAL A 8 33.16 15.36 -19.94
N GLY A 9 34.24 15.55 -20.71
CA GLY A 9 35.24 16.61 -20.51
C GLY A 9 36.41 16.22 -19.61
N PHE A 10 37.55 16.91 -19.79
CA PHE A 10 38.80 16.59 -19.08
C PHE A 10 38.66 16.74 -17.56
N ALA A 11 37.84 17.70 -17.09
CA ALA A 11 37.59 17.94 -15.67
C ALA A 11 36.89 16.76 -14.96
N ARG A 12 36.25 15.85 -15.72
CA ARG A 12 35.63 14.63 -15.20
C ARG A 12 36.54 13.41 -15.20
N SER A 13 37.84 13.60 -15.47
CA SER A 13 38.84 12.52 -15.35
C SER A 13 38.85 11.85 -13.97
N PRO A 14 38.72 12.55 -12.83
CA PRO A 14 38.64 11.91 -11.52
C PRO A 14 37.41 10.99 -11.40
N HIS A 15 36.25 11.43 -11.88
CA HIS A 15 35.02 10.63 -11.86
C HIS A 15 35.16 9.39 -12.74
N ARG A 16 35.66 9.53 -13.97
CA ARG A 16 35.92 8.39 -14.86
C ARG A 16 36.94 7.42 -14.28
N ALA A 17 37.97 7.89 -13.57
CA ALA A 17 38.92 7.01 -12.90
C ALA A 17 38.26 6.13 -11.84
N LEU A 18 37.35 6.70 -11.04
CA LEU A 18 36.54 5.94 -10.06
C LEU A 18 35.58 4.96 -10.74
N LEU A 19 34.89 5.38 -11.80
CA LEU A 19 34.00 4.51 -12.58
C LEU A 19 34.75 3.33 -13.22
N LYS A 20 35.98 3.55 -13.71
CA LYS A 20 36.81 2.47 -14.24
C LYS A 20 37.15 1.43 -13.16
N ALA A 21 37.33 1.85 -11.91
CA ALA A 21 37.54 0.93 -10.80
C ALA A 21 36.31 0.06 -10.49
N THR A 22 35.11 0.46 -10.91
CA THR A 22 33.89 -0.36 -10.81
C THR A 22 33.64 -1.24 -12.05
N GLY A 23 34.59 -1.29 -12.99
CA GLY A 23 34.51 -2.10 -14.20
C GLY A 23 33.90 -1.40 -15.43
N VAL A 24 33.63 -0.09 -15.37
CA VAL A 24 33.17 0.68 -16.53
C VAL A 24 34.33 0.87 -17.52
N THR A 25 34.08 0.69 -18.81
CA THR A 25 35.09 0.86 -19.87
C THR A 25 34.91 2.15 -20.64
N ASP A 26 35.88 2.53 -21.48
CA ASP A 26 35.74 3.72 -22.34
C ASP A 26 34.59 3.56 -23.36
N ALA A 27 34.29 2.33 -23.79
CA ALA A 27 33.16 2.03 -24.67
C ALA A 27 31.80 2.24 -23.99
N ASP A 28 31.75 2.30 -22.66
CA ASP A 28 30.53 2.51 -21.88
C ASP A 28 30.23 3.99 -21.65
N MET A 29 31.22 4.87 -21.78
CA MET A 29 31.07 6.30 -21.45
C MET A 29 30.06 7.03 -22.34
N GLY A 30 29.83 6.53 -23.56
CA GLY A 30 28.83 7.06 -24.49
C GLY A 30 27.41 6.52 -24.26
N LYS A 31 27.22 5.55 -23.37
CA LYS A 31 25.93 4.90 -23.12
C LYS A 31 25.17 5.56 -21.96
N PRO A 32 23.84 5.40 -21.88
CA PRO A 32 23.08 5.79 -20.70
C PRO A 32 23.50 5.00 -19.45
N PHE A 33 23.66 5.70 -18.33
CA PHE A 33 23.89 5.09 -17.02
C PHE A 33 22.56 4.90 -16.30
N VAL A 34 22.24 3.66 -15.96
CA VAL A 34 20.94 3.28 -15.38
C VAL A 34 21.12 2.76 -13.97
N ALA A 35 20.33 3.27 -13.03
CA ALA A 35 20.25 2.71 -11.70
C ALA A 35 19.36 1.46 -11.68
N VAL A 36 19.82 0.41 -11.01
CA VAL A 36 18.98 -0.70 -10.54
C VAL A 36 18.74 -0.47 -9.06
N VAL A 37 17.56 0.04 -8.74
CA VAL A 37 17.16 0.36 -7.37
C VAL A 37 16.59 -0.92 -6.76
N ASN A 38 17.44 -1.69 -6.09
CA ASN A 38 17.09 -2.97 -5.50
C ASN A 38 16.70 -2.79 -4.03
N SER A 39 15.90 -3.71 -3.50
CA SER A 39 15.48 -3.74 -2.11
C SER A 39 15.74 -5.10 -1.46
N TYR A 40 16.77 -5.81 -1.91
CA TYR A 40 17.14 -7.12 -1.37
C TYR A 40 17.50 -7.04 0.13
N ILE A 41 16.86 -7.90 0.93
CA ILE A 41 17.08 -8.04 2.37
C ILE A 41 16.82 -9.50 2.77
N ASP A 42 17.77 -10.13 3.45
CA ASP A 42 17.70 -11.57 3.79
C ASP A 42 16.57 -11.95 4.75
N VAL A 43 16.22 -11.08 5.70
CA VAL A 43 15.18 -11.35 6.71
C VAL A 43 13.76 -11.13 6.18
N VAL A 44 13.61 -10.58 4.96
CA VAL A 44 12.31 -10.19 4.40
C VAL A 44 11.95 -11.17 3.28
N PRO A 45 10.99 -12.09 3.47
CA PRO A 45 10.64 -13.12 2.48
C PRO A 45 10.25 -12.55 1.11
N GLY A 46 9.65 -11.35 1.10
CA GLY A 46 9.33 -10.63 -0.14
C GLY A 46 10.52 -10.13 -0.94
N HIS A 47 11.72 -10.14 -0.36
CA HIS A 47 12.89 -9.48 -0.91
C HIS A 47 14.13 -10.37 -1.00
N VAL A 48 14.16 -11.51 -0.31
CA VAL A 48 15.33 -12.42 -0.25
C VAL A 48 15.80 -12.91 -1.62
N HIS A 49 14.90 -13.09 -2.59
CA HIS A 49 15.24 -13.53 -3.95
C HIS A 49 15.75 -12.39 -4.85
N LEU A 50 15.60 -11.13 -4.43
CA LEU A 50 15.88 -9.98 -5.28
C LEU A 50 17.36 -9.77 -5.57
N GLN A 51 18.27 -10.40 -4.84
CA GLN A 51 19.70 -10.40 -5.20
C GLN A 51 19.93 -11.11 -6.54
N ARG A 52 19.35 -12.30 -6.72
CA ARG A 52 19.44 -13.05 -7.98
C ARG A 52 18.67 -12.32 -9.08
N PHE A 53 17.48 -11.82 -8.77
CA PHE A 53 16.65 -11.11 -9.73
C PHE A 53 17.29 -9.79 -10.20
N GLY A 54 17.91 -9.02 -9.30
CA GLY A 54 18.66 -7.81 -9.61
C GLY A 54 19.80 -8.06 -10.60
N LYS A 55 20.52 -9.18 -10.46
CA LYS A 55 21.53 -9.59 -11.46
C LYS A 55 20.92 -9.79 -12.85
N LEU A 56 19.76 -10.45 -12.95
CA LEU A 56 19.05 -10.64 -14.21
C LEU A 56 18.61 -9.31 -14.83
N VAL A 57 18.12 -8.37 -14.01
CA VAL A 57 17.74 -7.03 -14.47
C VAL A 57 18.96 -6.29 -15.04
N LYS A 58 20.13 -6.37 -14.39
CA LYS A 58 21.37 -5.78 -14.90
C LYS A 58 21.78 -6.38 -16.25
N ASP A 59 21.69 -7.69 -16.38
CA ASP A 59 22.03 -8.37 -17.64
C ASP A 59 21.06 -7.96 -18.77
N ALA A 60 19.77 -7.77 -18.45
CA ALA A 60 18.79 -7.23 -19.39
C ALA A 60 19.10 -5.76 -19.80
N ILE A 61 19.48 -4.91 -18.85
CA ILE A 61 19.88 -3.51 -19.13
C ILE A 61 21.11 -3.46 -20.04
N ARG A 62 22.11 -4.32 -19.80
CA ARG A 62 23.29 -4.42 -20.68
C ARG A 62 22.90 -4.86 -22.09
N ALA A 63 22.02 -5.85 -22.20
CA ALA A 63 21.51 -6.31 -23.49
C ALA A 63 20.74 -5.22 -24.25
N ALA A 64 20.10 -4.29 -23.53
CA ALA A 64 19.44 -3.11 -24.10
C ALA A 64 20.40 -1.94 -24.43
N GLY A 65 21.72 -2.14 -24.33
CA GLY A 65 22.73 -1.14 -24.72
C GLY A 65 23.02 -0.06 -23.68
N MET A 66 22.62 -0.27 -22.41
CA MET A 66 22.83 0.67 -21.30
C MET A 66 23.82 0.11 -20.26
N VAL A 67 24.24 0.94 -19.31
CA VAL A 67 25.22 0.56 -18.27
C VAL A 67 24.52 0.52 -16.91
N PRO A 68 24.28 -0.66 -16.31
CA PRO A 68 23.59 -0.76 -15.04
C PRO A 68 24.51 -0.57 -13.83
N PHE A 69 24.03 0.19 -12.84
CA PHE A 69 24.62 0.33 -11.52
C PHE A 69 23.57 -0.02 -10.47
N GLU A 70 23.86 -1.03 -9.66
CA GLU A 70 22.92 -1.52 -8.65
C GLU A 70 23.29 -0.97 -7.27
N PHE A 71 22.28 -0.52 -6.54
CA PHE A 71 22.37 -0.25 -5.11
C PHE A 71 21.13 -0.79 -4.41
N ASN A 72 21.23 -0.94 -3.09
CA ASN A 72 20.12 -1.39 -2.27
C ASN A 72 19.60 -0.27 -1.37
N THR A 73 18.28 -0.23 -1.16
CA THR A 73 17.63 0.55 -0.11
C THR A 73 17.22 -0.34 1.06
N ILE A 74 16.84 0.27 2.18
CA ILE A 74 16.30 -0.44 3.35
C ILE A 74 14.88 -0.96 3.07
N GLY A 75 14.36 -1.78 3.98
CA GLY A 75 13.00 -2.31 3.93
C GLY A 75 12.63 -2.93 5.26
N VAL A 76 11.36 -2.79 5.63
CA VAL A 76 10.78 -3.40 6.82
C VAL A 76 9.76 -4.41 6.36
N ASP A 77 9.77 -5.60 6.97
CA ASP A 77 8.70 -6.58 6.78
C ASP A 77 7.58 -6.28 7.77
N ASP A 78 6.42 -5.84 7.25
CA ASP A 78 5.28 -5.52 8.10
C ASP A 78 4.78 -6.75 8.85
N GLY A 79 4.80 -7.94 8.23
CA GLY A 79 4.35 -9.19 8.85
C GLY A 79 5.16 -9.55 10.09
N ILE A 80 6.50 -9.48 10.01
CA ILE A 80 7.41 -9.69 11.14
C ILE A 80 7.27 -8.55 12.15
N ALA A 81 7.07 -7.31 11.69
CA ALA A 81 6.99 -6.15 12.57
C ALA A 81 5.70 -6.08 13.41
N MET A 82 4.64 -6.80 13.00
CA MET A 82 3.33 -6.81 13.64
C MET A 82 3.40 -7.34 15.08
N GLY A 83 2.58 -6.75 15.97
CA GLY A 83 2.43 -7.22 17.35
C GLY A 83 3.54 -6.81 18.32
N HIS A 84 4.47 -5.95 17.90
CA HIS A 84 5.51 -5.42 18.79
C HIS A 84 5.97 -4.02 18.37
N PHE A 85 6.84 -3.40 19.18
CA PHE A 85 7.32 -2.02 18.99
C PHE A 85 7.89 -1.69 17.60
N GLY A 86 8.40 -2.70 16.88
CA GLY A 86 8.92 -2.55 15.52
C GLY A 86 7.91 -1.99 14.51
N MET A 87 6.60 -2.23 14.68
CA MET A 87 5.58 -1.72 13.75
C MET A 87 5.58 -0.19 13.63
N LYS A 88 6.02 0.53 14.67
CA LYS A 88 6.16 2.00 14.64
C LYS A 88 7.21 2.48 13.63
N TYR A 89 8.05 1.60 13.08
CA TYR A 89 9.03 1.91 12.05
C TYR A 89 8.57 1.57 10.63
N SER A 90 7.44 0.88 10.45
CA SER A 90 6.94 0.47 9.13
C SER A 90 6.65 1.69 8.23
N LEU A 91 5.61 2.48 8.50
CA LEU A 91 5.27 3.63 7.65
C LEU A 91 6.40 4.65 7.54
N PRO A 92 7.14 5.02 8.62
CA PRO A 92 8.28 5.93 8.49
C PRO A 92 9.38 5.40 7.55
N SER A 93 9.54 4.09 7.37
CA SER A 93 10.52 3.55 6.43
C SER A 93 10.25 3.97 4.99
N ARG A 94 8.98 4.26 4.62
CA ARG A 94 8.60 4.79 3.30
C ARG A 94 9.37 6.07 2.95
N GLU A 95 9.47 6.99 3.90
CA GLU A 95 10.16 8.28 3.74
C GLU A 95 11.67 8.07 3.60
N LEU A 96 12.25 7.19 4.43
CA LEU A 96 13.68 6.86 4.33
C LEU A 96 14.02 6.24 2.97
N ILE A 97 13.15 5.37 2.45
CA ILE A 97 13.34 4.76 1.14
C ILE A 97 13.28 5.83 0.05
N ALA A 98 12.33 6.76 0.13
CA ALA A 98 12.24 7.87 -0.81
C ALA A 98 13.53 8.70 -0.82
N ASP A 99 13.99 9.14 0.36
CA ASP A 99 15.21 9.93 0.53
C ASP A 99 16.47 9.17 0.08
N CYS A 100 16.56 7.87 0.37
CA CYS A 100 17.70 7.05 -0.04
C CYS A 100 17.80 6.94 -1.56
N VAL A 101 16.68 6.70 -2.25
CA VAL A 101 16.66 6.60 -3.71
C VAL A 101 16.97 7.96 -4.33
N GLU A 102 16.29 9.02 -3.88
CA GLU A 102 16.56 10.39 -4.34
C GLU A 102 18.03 10.76 -4.23
N THR A 103 18.63 10.54 -3.06
CA THR A 103 20.05 10.81 -2.81
C THR A 103 20.96 10.06 -3.79
N MET A 104 20.70 8.77 -4.02
CA MET A 104 21.52 7.96 -4.91
C MET A 104 21.40 8.39 -6.36
N ILE A 105 20.18 8.70 -6.81
CA ILE A 105 19.91 9.13 -8.18
C ILE A 105 20.51 10.51 -8.47
N GLU A 106 20.32 11.48 -7.58
CA GLU A 106 20.81 12.84 -7.77
C GLU A 106 22.33 12.96 -7.59
N ALA A 107 22.95 12.21 -6.66
CA ALA A 107 24.39 12.27 -6.45
C ALA A 107 25.20 11.63 -7.59
N HIS A 108 24.66 10.59 -8.23
CA HIS A 108 25.35 9.83 -9.29
C HIS A 108 24.86 10.17 -10.71
N ARG A 109 23.89 11.08 -10.83
CA ARG A 109 23.40 11.63 -12.11
C ARG A 109 22.96 10.56 -13.12
N PHE A 110 22.25 9.53 -12.66
CA PHE A 110 21.74 8.49 -13.56
C PHE A 110 20.74 9.06 -14.59
N ASP A 111 20.70 8.44 -15.77
CA ASP A 111 19.83 8.84 -16.89
C ASP A 111 18.45 8.22 -16.84
N GLY A 112 18.31 7.11 -16.12
CA GLY A 112 17.06 6.41 -15.90
C GLY A 112 17.23 5.37 -14.79
N MET A 113 16.13 4.75 -14.37
CA MET A 113 16.18 3.72 -13.34
C MET A 113 15.16 2.60 -13.55
N ILE A 114 15.54 1.38 -13.14
CA ILE A 114 14.61 0.29 -12.89
C ILE A 114 14.49 0.09 -11.39
N CYS A 115 13.29 0.23 -10.86
CA CYS A 115 12.97 0.00 -9.47
C CYS A 115 12.47 -1.44 -9.27
N ILE A 116 13.07 -2.15 -8.31
CA ILE A 116 12.71 -3.52 -7.93
C ILE A 116 12.15 -3.50 -6.49
N PRO A 117 10.88 -3.10 -6.29
CA PRO A 117 10.22 -3.19 -4.99
C PRO A 117 9.52 -4.55 -4.82
N ASN A 118 8.94 -4.81 -3.65
CA ASN A 118 7.94 -5.86 -3.53
C ASN A 118 6.99 -5.68 -2.33
N CYS A 119 7.54 -5.51 -1.12
CA CYS A 119 6.78 -5.43 0.13
C CYS A 119 6.22 -4.02 0.41
N ASP A 120 5.31 -3.96 1.38
CA ASP A 120 4.34 -2.90 1.66
C ASP A 120 4.86 -1.47 1.47
N LYS A 121 5.82 -1.02 2.28
CA LYS A 121 6.26 0.38 2.31
C LYS A 121 7.38 0.69 1.31
N ILE A 122 7.97 -0.35 0.70
CA ILE A 122 9.04 -0.21 -0.27
C ILE A 122 8.49 0.29 -1.61
N VAL A 123 7.38 -0.30 -2.08
CA VAL A 123 6.73 0.10 -3.33
C VAL A 123 6.41 1.60 -3.36
N PRO A 124 5.66 2.16 -2.39
CA PRO A 124 5.35 3.59 -2.38
C PRO A 124 6.57 4.47 -2.12
N GLY A 125 7.55 4.05 -1.30
CA GLY A 125 8.77 4.83 -1.09
C GLY A 125 9.57 5.02 -2.38
N MET A 126 9.69 3.97 -3.21
CA MET A 126 10.32 4.08 -4.53
C MET A 126 9.49 4.90 -5.53
N LEU A 127 8.15 4.81 -5.49
CA LEU A 127 7.25 5.64 -6.32
C LEU A 127 7.35 7.13 -5.96
N MET A 128 7.40 7.46 -4.67
CA MET A 128 7.65 8.82 -4.19
C MET A 128 8.99 9.34 -4.70
N ALA A 129 10.07 8.56 -4.58
CA ALA A 129 11.37 8.96 -5.12
C ALA A 129 11.33 9.18 -6.65
N ALA A 130 10.66 8.30 -7.40
CA ALA A 130 10.51 8.45 -8.84
C ALA A 130 9.81 9.76 -9.21
N ALA A 131 8.77 10.13 -8.46
CA ALA A 131 8.09 11.40 -8.62
C ALA A 131 9.00 12.59 -8.25
N ARG A 132 9.87 12.49 -7.23
CA ARG A 132 10.81 13.57 -6.85
C ARG A 132 11.90 13.83 -7.88
N VAL A 133 12.60 12.78 -8.32
CA VAL A 133 13.78 12.92 -9.21
C VAL A 133 13.41 13.14 -10.68
N ASP A 134 12.20 12.72 -11.06
CA ASP A 134 11.58 12.93 -12.37
C ASP A 134 12.48 12.55 -13.56
N ILE A 135 12.97 11.31 -13.56
CA ILE A 135 13.73 10.71 -14.68
C ILE A 135 12.98 9.51 -15.28
N PRO A 136 13.32 9.07 -16.51
CA PRO A 136 12.79 7.85 -17.09
C PRO A 136 12.90 6.66 -16.12
N THR A 137 11.75 6.08 -15.76
CA THR A 137 11.65 5.10 -14.69
C THR A 137 10.71 3.98 -15.09
N VAL A 138 11.10 2.73 -14.85
CA VAL A 138 10.23 1.55 -15.00
C VAL A 138 10.27 0.72 -13.72
N PHE A 139 9.11 0.27 -13.26
CA PHE A 139 8.99 -0.61 -12.10
C PHE A 139 8.85 -2.07 -12.52
N VAL A 140 9.56 -2.94 -11.81
CA VAL A 140 9.43 -4.40 -11.94
C VAL A 140 9.39 -4.99 -10.53
N SER A 141 8.19 -5.30 -10.06
CA SER A 141 8.01 -5.90 -8.72
C SER A 141 8.67 -7.28 -8.63
N GLY A 142 9.03 -7.69 -7.41
CA GLY A 142 9.56 -9.02 -7.13
C GLY A 142 8.56 -10.16 -7.34
N GLY A 143 7.26 -9.85 -7.34
CA GLY A 143 6.15 -10.78 -7.50
C GLY A 143 5.64 -11.35 -6.17
N ALA A 144 4.37 -11.75 -6.17
CA ALA A 144 3.75 -12.42 -5.03
C ALA A 144 4.25 -13.85 -4.86
N MET A 145 4.31 -14.31 -3.62
CA MET A 145 4.49 -15.73 -3.31
C MET A 145 3.23 -16.51 -3.67
N ARG A 146 3.36 -17.82 -3.82
CA ARG A 146 2.19 -18.71 -3.94
C ARG A 146 1.44 -18.79 -2.63
N ALA A 147 0.13 -19.01 -2.71
CA ALA A 147 -0.65 -19.30 -1.52
C ALA A 147 -0.29 -20.69 -0.97
N GLY A 148 -0.29 -20.82 0.36
CA GLY A 148 -0.11 -22.08 1.05
C GLY A 148 -1.28 -23.04 0.83
N ARG A 149 -1.08 -24.31 1.16
CA ARG A 149 -2.12 -25.34 1.09
C ARG A 149 -2.03 -26.25 2.31
N LEU A 150 -3.16 -26.45 3.00
CA LEU A 150 -3.29 -27.44 4.07
C LEU A 150 -3.32 -28.87 3.51
N SER A 151 -3.24 -29.86 4.40
CA SER A 151 -3.28 -31.29 4.02
C SER A 151 -4.59 -31.70 3.33
N ASP A 152 -5.68 -30.99 3.58
CA ASP A 152 -6.99 -31.20 2.95
C ASP A 152 -7.16 -30.47 1.59
N GLY A 153 -6.14 -29.72 1.17
CA GLY A 153 -6.15 -28.93 -0.07
C GLY A 153 -6.67 -27.50 0.09
N SER A 154 -7.10 -27.09 1.28
CA SER A 154 -7.58 -25.72 1.54
C SER A 154 -6.46 -24.70 1.34
N ALA A 155 -6.74 -23.63 0.60
CA ALA A 155 -5.81 -22.51 0.42
C ALA A 155 -5.70 -21.68 1.70
N ILE A 156 -4.47 -21.32 2.05
CA ILE A 156 -4.14 -20.53 3.24
C ILE A 156 -3.05 -19.49 2.90
N ASP A 157 -2.95 -18.50 3.76
CA ASP A 157 -2.00 -17.39 3.66
C ASP A 157 -1.64 -16.86 5.06
N LEU A 158 -0.90 -15.75 5.10
CA LEU A 158 -0.50 -15.13 6.36
C LEU A 158 -1.70 -14.66 7.21
N ALA A 159 -2.80 -14.20 6.59
CA ALA A 159 -4.02 -13.84 7.34
C ALA A 159 -4.63 -15.07 8.02
N SER A 160 -4.58 -16.23 7.36
CA SER A 160 -5.02 -17.51 7.93
C SER A 160 -4.25 -17.87 9.21
N VAL A 161 -2.94 -17.57 9.27
CA VAL A 161 -2.12 -17.77 10.48
C VAL A 161 -2.57 -16.84 11.60
N PHE A 162 -2.79 -15.55 11.31
CA PHE A 162 -3.24 -14.58 12.30
C PHE A 162 -4.63 -14.92 12.86
N GLU A 163 -5.56 -15.35 12.02
CA GLU A 163 -6.85 -15.88 12.48
C GLU A 163 -6.67 -17.16 13.31
N GLY A 164 -5.72 -18.03 12.92
CA GLY A 164 -5.36 -19.24 13.66
C GLY A 164 -4.90 -18.94 15.08
N VAL A 165 -4.06 -17.91 15.28
CA VAL A 165 -3.64 -17.46 16.62
C VAL A 165 -4.84 -17.05 17.46
N GLY A 166 -5.77 -16.26 16.90
CA GLY A 166 -7.00 -15.87 17.60
C GLY A 166 -7.88 -17.06 18.00
N LYS A 167 -8.02 -18.06 17.11
CA LYS A 167 -8.77 -19.30 17.40
C LYS A 167 -8.07 -20.16 18.45
N PHE A 168 -6.74 -20.22 18.44
CA PHE A 168 -5.96 -20.94 19.45
C PHE A 168 -6.12 -20.30 20.84
N GLU A 169 -6.00 -18.96 20.93
CA GLU A 169 -6.25 -18.20 22.17
C GLU A 169 -7.67 -18.43 22.72
N ALA A 170 -8.67 -18.57 21.83
CA ALA A 170 -10.05 -18.86 22.21
C ALA A 170 -10.33 -20.34 22.54
N GLY A 171 -9.33 -21.23 22.48
CA GLY A 171 -9.48 -22.68 22.71
C GLY A 171 -10.23 -23.42 21.59
N GLN A 172 -10.31 -22.84 20.39
CA GLN A 172 -11.03 -23.37 19.22
C GLN A 172 -10.11 -24.06 18.20
N MET A 173 -8.80 -24.08 18.44
CA MET A 173 -7.80 -24.69 17.57
C MET A 173 -6.74 -25.40 18.41
N SER A 174 -6.24 -26.55 17.94
CA SER A 174 -5.13 -27.25 18.61
C SER A 174 -3.77 -26.65 18.25
N ALA A 175 -2.76 -26.92 19.07
CA ALA A 175 -1.39 -26.47 18.80
C ALA A 175 -0.84 -27.07 17.51
N GLU A 176 -1.22 -28.32 17.18
CA GLU A 176 -0.82 -29.01 15.96
C GLU A 176 -1.40 -28.33 14.72
N ASN A 177 -2.68 -27.95 14.75
CA ASN A 177 -3.32 -27.25 13.64
C ASN A 177 -2.74 -25.85 13.44
N LEU A 178 -2.45 -25.13 14.53
CA LEU A 178 -1.78 -23.82 14.45
C LEU A 178 -0.37 -23.97 13.84
N LYS A 179 0.37 -25.01 14.25
CA LYS A 179 1.70 -25.29 13.70
C LYS A 179 1.65 -25.66 12.21
N GLU A 180 0.62 -26.39 11.78
CA GLU A 180 0.43 -26.67 10.35
C GLU A 180 0.19 -25.38 9.54
N LEU A 181 -0.58 -24.43 10.07
CA LEU A 181 -0.74 -23.11 9.43
C LEU A 181 0.61 -22.38 9.32
N GLU A 182 1.37 -22.32 10.42
CA GLU A 182 2.71 -21.70 10.45
C GLU A 182 3.64 -22.30 9.38
N ASP A 183 3.67 -23.62 9.26
CA ASP A 183 4.58 -24.33 8.35
C ASP A 183 4.20 -24.22 6.87
N LYS A 184 2.93 -23.94 6.56
CA LYS A 184 2.40 -24.06 5.19
C LYS A 184 1.90 -22.75 4.58
N ALA A 185 1.65 -21.71 5.37
CA ALA A 185 1.04 -20.47 4.88
C ALA A 185 1.91 -19.68 3.89
N CYS A 186 3.23 -19.72 4.05
CA CYS A 186 4.19 -18.97 3.24
C CYS A 186 5.20 -19.92 2.57
N PRO A 187 4.81 -20.64 1.50
CA PRO A 187 5.58 -21.75 0.94
C PRO A 187 6.82 -21.33 0.11
N SER A 188 6.94 -20.04 -0.26
CA SER A 188 8.02 -19.53 -1.10
C SER A 188 8.35 -18.07 -0.79
N CYS A 189 9.41 -17.54 -1.41
CA CYS A 189 9.66 -16.10 -1.41
C CYS A 189 8.61 -15.34 -2.25
N GLY A 190 8.57 -14.01 -2.07
CA GLY A 190 7.63 -13.10 -2.73
C GLY A 190 6.81 -12.28 -1.74
N SER A 191 6.10 -11.24 -2.21
CA SER A 191 5.15 -10.51 -1.36
C SER A 191 4.04 -11.46 -0.90
N CYS A 192 3.25 -11.06 0.10
CA CYS A 192 2.10 -11.85 0.58
C CYS A 192 1.24 -12.39 -0.59
N SER A 193 0.57 -13.53 -0.44
CA SER A 193 -0.20 -14.13 -1.55
C SER A 193 -1.59 -13.51 -1.76
N GLY A 194 -2.14 -12.82 -0.76
CA GLY A 194 -3.43 -12.12 -0.81
C GLY A 194 -3.34 -10.65 -1.25
N MET A 195 -4.48 -9.96 -1.32
CA MET A 195 -4.57 -8.55 -1.71
C MET A 195 -4.33 -7.59 -0.54
N PHE A 196 -3.13 -7.66 0.02
CA PHE A 196 -2.61 -6.72 1.01
C PHE A 196 -1.95 -5.51 0.32
N THR A 197 -1.33 -4.60 1.07
CA THR A 197 -0.79 -3.36 0.52
C THR A 197 0.27 -3.62 -0.56
N ALA A 198 1.20 -4.55 -0.33
CA ALA A 198 2.23 -4.92 -1.31
C ALA A 198 1.64 -5.21 -2.69
N ASN A 199 0.68 -6.14 -2.77
CA ASN A 199 0.09 -6.51 -4.05
C ASN A 199 -0.85 -5.43 -4.59
N SER A 200 -1.60 -4.74 -3.73
CA SER A 200 -2.43 -3.62 -4.16
C SER A 200 -1.55 -2.58 -4.87
N MET A 201 -0.48 -2.10 -4.21
CA MET A 201 0.46 -1.14 -4.80
C MET A 201 1.15 -1.69 -6.05
N ASN A 202 1.54 -2.97 -6.07
CA ASN A 202 2.13 -3.59 -7.27
C ASN A 202 1.17 -3.59 -8.47
N CYS A 203 -0.13 -3.78 -8.24
CA CYS A 203 -1.17 -3.70 -9.26
C CYS A 203 -1.44 -2.25 -9.68
N LEU A 204 -1.48 -1.32 -8.71
CA LEU A 204 -1.66 0.10 -8.98
C LEU A 204 -0.54 0.65 -9.87
N MET A 205 0.68 0.11 -9.83
CA MET A 205 1.76 0.54 -10.75
C MET A 205 1.44 0.30 -12.23
N GLU A 206 0.64 -0.72 -12.57
CA GLU A 206 0.17 -0.94 -13.94
C GLU A 206 -0.82 0.15 -14.35
N ALA A 207 -1.75 0.48 -13.47
CA ALA A 207 -2.72 1.55 -13.70
C ALA A 207 -2.06 2.93 -13.69
N LEU A 208 -1.16 3.25 -12.76
CA LEU A 208 -0.37 4.49 -12.80
C LEU A 208 0.44 4.60 -14.11
N GLY A 209 0.76 3.47 -14.75
CA GLY A 209 1.46 3.43 -16.03
C GLY A 209 2.97 3.39 -15.89
N LEU A 210 3.50 3.04 -14.72
CA LEU A 210 4.94 2.94 -14.44
C LEU A 210 5.47 1.50 -14.48
N ALA A 211 4.58 0.51 -14.62
CA ALA A 211 4.92 -0.89 -14.78
C ALA A 211 4.26 -1.49 -16.04
N LEU A 212 4.88 -2.54 -16.58
CA LEU A 212 4.34 -3.27 -17.73
C LEU A 212 3.15 -4.15 -17.31
N PRO A 213 2.27 -4.51 -18.27
CA PRO A 213 1.18 -5.45 -18.02
C PRO A 213 1.64 -6.73 -17.32
N PHE A 214 0.81 -7.20 -16.37
CA PHE A 214 1.02 -8.36 -15.49
C PHE A 214 2.02 -8.15 -14.35
N ASN A 215 2.66 -6.97 -14.22
CA ASN A 215 3.57 -6.68 -13.11
C ASN A 215 2.97 -6.91 -11.72
N GLY A 216 1.70 -6.57 -11.51
CA GLY A 216 1.01 -6.71 -10.24
C GLY A 216 0.61 -8.15 -9.90
N SER A 217 0.46 -9.01 -10.91
CA SER A 217 -0.16 -10.34 -10.75
C SER A 217 0.79 -11.52 -10.99
N ALA A 218 1.82 -11.38 -11.83
CA ALA A 218 2.77 -12.47 -12.08
C ALA A 218 3.52 -12.85 -10.78
N LEU A 219 3.71 -14.14 -10.54
CA LEU A 219 4.30 -14.61 -9.29
C LEU A 219 5.83 -14.46 -9.27
N ALA A 220 6.40 -14.44 -8.06
CA ALA A 220 7.83 -14.53 -7.83
C ALA A 220 8.41 -15.82 -8.43
N GLU A 221 9.68 -15.78 -8.81
CA GLU A 221 10.44 -16.94 -9.31
C GLU A 221 9.84 -17.66 -10.53
N THR A 222 9.09 -16.93 -11.38
CA THR A 222 8.54 -17.45 -12.63
C THR A 222 9.29 -16.96 -13.86
N GLY A 223 9.29 -17.75 -14.94
CA GLY A 223 9.87 -17.33 -16.22
C GLY A 223 9.18 -16.11 -16.82
N GLU A 224 7.88 -15.91 -16.54
CA GLU A 224 7.15 -14.71 -16.95
C GLU A 224 7.67 -13.46 -16.25
N ARG A 225 7.93 -13.53 -14.92
CA ARG A 225 8.53 -12.43 -14.17
C ARG A 225 9.90 -12.03 -14.73
N GLU A 226 10.72 -13.01 -15.09
CA GLU A 226 11.99 -12.76 -15.80
C GLU A 226 11.76 -12.12 -17.18
N GLY A 227 10.72 -12.56 -17.90
CA GLY A 227 10.32 -11.97 -19.18
C GLY A 227 9.90 -10.51 -19.06
N ILE A 228 9.13 -10.14 -18.02
CA ILE A 228 8.75 -8.76 -17.71
C ILE A 228 10.00 -7.91 -17.47
N ALA A 229 10.97 -8.39 -16.68
CA ALA A 229 12.22 -7.66 -16.45
C ALA A 229 13.00 -7.36 -17.74
N ARG A 230 13.06 -8.33 -18.66
CA ARG A 230 13.72 -8.14 -19.97
C ARG A 230 13.00 -7.10 -20.82
N ARG A 231 11.67 -7.17 -20.89
CA ARG A 231 10.86 -6.16 -21.60
C ARG A 231 11.00 -4.77 -20.97
N ALA A 232 11.03 -4.68 -19.65
CA ALA A 232 11.19 -3.43 -18.91
C ALA A 232 12.52 -2.74 -19.24
N ALA A 233 13.62 -3.50 -19.33
CA ALA A 233 14.92 -2.96 -19.74
C ALA A 233 14.91 -2.38 -21.17
N THR A 234 14.29 -3.10 -22.12
CA THR A 234 14.12 -2.60 -23.50
C THR A 234 13.25 -1.35 -23.54
N ARG A 235 12.15 -1.33 -22.78
CA ARG A 235 11.27 -0.16 -22.69
C ARG A 235 12.01 1.03 -22.08
N LEU A 236 12.75 0.85 -20.99
CA LEU A 236 13.52 1.93 -20.37
C LEU A 236 14.49 2.59 -21.35
N ALA A 237 15.19 1.82 -22.20
CA ALA A 237 16.07 2.39 -23.23
C ALA A 237 15.32 3.34 -24.18
N THR A 238 14.08 2.98 -24.53
CA THR A 238 13.19 3.83 -25.34
C THR A 238 12.78 5.09 -24.58
N LEU A 239 12.36 4.96 -23.31
CA LEU A 239 11.96 6.09 -22.48
C LEU A 239 13.10 7.08 -22.25
N VAL A 240 14.33 6.58 -22.08
CA VAL A 240 15.53 7.42 -21.98
C VAL A 240 15.78 8.18 -23.28
N ALA A 241 15.60 7.56 -24.45
CA ALA A 241 15.74 8.24 -25.72
C ALA A 241 14.63 9.29 -25.96
N GLU A 242 13.40 8.98 -25.58
CA GLU A 242 12.22 9.84 -25.70
C GLU A 242 12.15 10.93 -24.62
N GLN A 243 12.97 10.83 -23.57
CA GLN A 243 12.91 11.67 -22.37
C GLN A 243 11.52 11.64 -21.70
N LEU A 244 10.85 10.48 -21.72
CA LEU A 244 9.59 10.28 -21.00
C LEU A 244 9.87 9.98 -19.53
N THR A 245 9.56 10.93 -18.67
CA THR A 245 9.86 10.95 -17.23
C THR A 245 8.67 10.48 -16.38
N ALA A 246 8.91 10.25 -15.09
CA ALA A 246 7.87 9.76 -14.18
C ALA A 246 6.69 10.73 -14.03
N ARG A 247 6.92 12.05 -13.89
CA ARG A 247 5.82 13.03 -13.73
C ARG A 247 5.01 13.24 -14.99
N GLN A 248 5.57 12.98 -16.16
CA GLN A 248 4.81 12.99 -17.42
C GLN A 248 3.80 11.83 -17.51
N ILE A 249 4.01 10.77 -16.73
CA ILE A 249 3.11 9.61 -16.63
C ILE A 249 2.16 9.77 -15.43
N LEU A 250 2.67 10.28 -14.29
CA LEU A 250 1.92 10.48 -13.05
C LEU A 250 1.05 11.75 -13.10
N THR A 251 -0.02 11.69 -13.89
CA THR A 251 -1.03 12.75 -14.00
C THR A 251 -2.25 12.48 -13.12
N GLU A 252 -3.12 13.47 -12.91
CA GLU A 252 -4.39 13.27 -12.19
C GLU A 252 -5.21 12.10 -12.78
N ASP A 253 -5.27 12.01 -14.11
CA ASP A 253 -5.94 10.91 -14.83
C ASP A 253 -5.33 9.54 -14.49
N ALA A 254 -4.00 9.47 -14.32
CA ALA A 254 -3.34 8.23 -13.91
C ALA A 254 -3.69 7.83 -12.48
N PHE A 255 -3.86 8.79 -11.57
CA PHE A 255 -4.34 8.52 -10.21
C PHE A 255 -5.82 8.12 -10.19
N ASP A 256 -6.66 8.74 -11.03
CA ASP A 256 -8.05 8.34 -11.19
C ASP A 256 -8.18 6.89 -11.66
N ASP A 257 -7.38 6.50 -12.65
CA ASP A 257 -7.33 5.12 -13.17
C ASP A 257 -6.79 4.14 -12.12
N ALA A 258 -5.78 4.54 -11.35
CA ALA A 258 -5.23 3.74 -10.27
C ALA A 258 -6.26 3.50 -9.17
N PHE A 259 -7.01 4.53 -8.75
CA PHE A 259 -8.09 4.36 -7.79
C PHE A 259 -9.28 3.59 -8.35
N ALA A 260 -9.60 3.73 -9.63
CA ALA A 260 -10.61 2.90 -10.29
C ALA A 260 -10.23 1.42 -10.23
N LEU A 261 -8.98 1.08 -10.55
CA LEU A 261 -8.48 -0.28 -10.38
C LEU A 261 -8.58 -0.74 -8.92
N ASP A 262 -8.09 0.08 -7.98
CA ASP A 262 -8.00 -0.23 -6.56
C ASP A 262 -9.36 -0.58 -5.93
N VAL A 263 -10.37 0.25 -6.17
CA VAL A 263 -11.71 0.01 -5.64
C VAL A 263 -12.42 -1.16 -6.34
N ALA A 264 -12.09 -1.44 -7.61
CA ALA A 264 -12.61 -2.59 -8.34
C ALA A 264 -12.01 -3.93 -7.88
N MET A 265 -10.77 -3.92 -7.41
CA MET A 265 -10.07 -5.13 -6.97
C MET A 265 -10.13 -5.40 -5.46
N GLY A 266 -10.65 -4.47 -4.66
CA GLY A 266 -10.69 -4.70 -3.22
C GLY A 266 -9.36 -4.48 -2.54
N GLY A 267 -8.58 -3.49 -3.01
CA GLY A 267 -7.25 -3.23 -2.47
C GLY A 267 -7.24 -2.82 -0.99
N SER A 268 -6.03 -2.69 -0.46
CA SER A 268 -5.79 -2.26 0.92
C SER A 268 -6.20 -0.80 1.13
N THR A 269 -6.76 -0.44 2.29
CA THR A 269 -7.00 0.99 2.61
C THR A 269 -5.71 1.82 2.65
N ASN A 270 -4.55 1.18 2.82
CA ASN A 270 -3.23 1.82 2.78
C ASN A 270 -2.89 2.41 1.39
N THR A 271 -3.47 1.90 0.31
CA THR A 271 -3.25 2.45 -1.04
C THR A 271 -3.66 3.92 -1.11
N VAL A 272 -4.72 4.32 -0.39
CA VAL A 272 -5.16 5.71 -0.30
C VAL A 272 -4.05 6.58 0.25
N LEU A 273 -3.47 6.20 1.38
CA LEU A 273 -2.36 6.92 2.01
C LEU A 273 -1.15 7.04 1.06
N HIS A 274 -0.84 5.95 0.36
CA HIS A 274 0.32 5.87 -0.52
C HIS A 274 0.14 6.65 -1.82
N ALA A 275 -1.00 6.51 -2.48
CA ALA A 275 -1.31 7.22 -3.71
C ALA A 275 -1.38 8.74 -3.48
N LEU A 276 -1.94 9.19 -2.34
CA LEU A 276 -1.91 10.61 -1.96
C LEU A 276 -0.48 11.12 -1.75
N ALA A 277 0.39 10.32 -1.12
CA ALA A 277 1.80 10.68 -0.95
C ALA A 277 2.51 10.82 -2.30
N ILE A 278 2.31 9.85 -3.21
CA ILE A 278 2.93 9.88 -4.54
C ILE A 278 2.39 11.05 -5.37
N ALA A 279 1.08 11.34 -5.31
CA ALA A 279 0.47 12.48 -6.00
C ALA A 279 1.10 13.79 -5.53
N ARG A 280 1.30 13.97 -4.22
CA ARG A 280 1.95 15.14 -3.66
C ARG A 280 3.40 15.29 -4.13
N GLU A 281 4.18 14.22 -4.15
CA GLU A 281 5.56 14.22 -4.67
C GLU A 281 5.63 14.48 -6.18
N ALA A 282 4.55 14.17 -6.91
CA ALA A 282 4.38 14.54 -8.31
C ALA A 282 3.90 15.99 -8.50
N GLY A 283 3.67 16.75 -7.41
CA GLY A 283 3.18 18.13 -7.45
C GLY A 283 1.67 18.26 -7.67
N LEU A 284 0.90 17.20 -7.40
CA LEU A 284 -0.54 17.17 -7.58
C LEU A 284 -1.28 17.28 -6.23
N GLU A 285 -2.34 18.07 -6.22
CA GLU A 285 -3.30 18.09 -5.11
C GLU A 285 -4.44 17.12 -5.42
N TYR A 286 -4.55 16.04 -4.64
CA TYR A 286 -5.56 15.01 -4.87
C TYR A 286 -6.50 14.88 -3.65
N PRO A 287 -7.68 15.50 -3.66
CA PRO A 287 -8.57 15.49 -2.51
C PRO A 287 -9.27 14.14 -2.34
N LEU A 288 -9.42 13.68 -1.08
CA LEU A 288 -10.12 12.43 -0.76
C LEU A 288 -11.56 12.35 -1.31
N ALA A 289 -12.24 13.50 -1.47
CA ALA A 289 -13.57 13.54 -2.08
C ALA A 289 -13.58 13.04 -3.54
N ARG A 290 -12.48 13.21 -4.28
CA ARG A 290 -12.33 12.68 -5.63
C ARG A 290 -12.27 11.16 -5.64
N LEU A 291 -11.56 10.56 -4.67
CA LEU A 291 -11.55 9.10 -4.48
C LEU A 291 -12.95 8.57 -4.18
N ASP A 292 -13.72 9.22 -3.31
CA ASP A 292 -15.09 8.78 -3.02
C ASP A 292 -15.98 8.83 -4.26
N ALA A 293 -15.85 9.89 -5.08
CA ALA A 293 -16.57 10.00 -6.35
C ALA A 293 -16.23 8.86 -7.32
N ILE A 294 -14.98 8.40 -7.36
CA ILE A 294 -14.56 7.22 -8.12
C ILE A 294 -15.16 5.95 -7.53
N SER A 295 -15.08 5.77 -6.21
CA SER A 295 -15.65 4.60 -5.55
C SER A 295 -17.14 4.43 -5.82
N ARG A 296 -17.92 5.52 -5.84
CA ARG A 296 -19.37 5.47 -6.10
C ARG A 296 -19.75 5.00 -7.49
N ARG A 297 -18.86 5.11 -8.49
CA ARG A 297 -19.16 4.81 -9.90
C ARG A 297 -18.45 3.56 -10.42
N VAL A 298 -17.43 3.08 -9.72
CA VAL A 298 -16.66 1.90 -10.14
C VAL A 298 -17.16 0.66 -9.40
N PRO A 299 -17.57 -0.40 -10.11
CA PRO A 299 -18.08 -1.61 -9.47
C PRO A 299 -16.97 -2.45 -8.84
N TYR A 300 -17.32 -3.20 -7.80
CA TYR A 300 -16.41 -4.13 -7.14
C TYR A 300 -16.36 -5.49 -7.87
N LEU A 301 -15.26 -5.78 -8.57
CA LEU A 301 -15.15 -6.92 -9.50
C LEU A 301 -14.42 -8.13 -8.92
N CYS A 302 -13.46 -7.96 -8.01
CA CYS A 302 -12.61 -9.07 -7.54
C CYS A 302 -12.53 -9.15 -6.02
N LYS A 303 -12.88 -10.29 -5.42
CA LYS A 303 -12.76 -10.54 -3.97
C LYS A 303 -11.61 -11.50 -3.67
N VAL A 304 -10.43 -10.93 -3.44
CA VAL A 304 -9.20 -11.66 -3.06
C VAL A 304 -9.05 -11.65 -1.54
N SER A 305 -8.35 -12.64 -0.98
CA SER A 305 -7.99 -12.71 0.43
C SER A 305 -7.44 -11.36 0.93
N PRO A 306 -7.84 -10.88 2.12
CA PRO A 306 -8.70 -11.54 3.11
C PRO A 306 -10.21 -11.43 2.84
N SER A 307 -10.62 -10.71 1.79
CA SER A 307 -12.04 -10.41 1.52
C SER A 307 -12.77 -11.50 0.71
N GLY A 308 -12.04 -12.50 0.22
CA GLY A 308 -12.59 -13.65 -0.50
C GLY A 308 -11.59 -14.82 -0.55
N PRO A 309 -11.94 -15.92 -1.23
CA PRO A 309 -11.17 -17.16 -1.18
C PRO A 309 -9.96 -17.17 -2.14
N TRP A 310 -9.88 -16.20 -3.04
CA TRP A 310 -8.89 -16.14 -4.11
C TRP A 310 -7.57 -15.51 -3.65
N HIS A 311 -6.48 -15.85 -4.32
CA HIS A 311 -5.14 -15.28 -4.13
C HIS A 311 -4.60 -14.69 -5.44
N MET A 312 -3.44 -14.04 -5.40
CA MET A 312 -2.87 -13.40 -6.59
C MET A 312 -2.64 -14.36 -7.76
N GLU A 313 -2.31 -15.62 -7.49
CA GLU A 313 -2.16 -16.63 -8.53
C GLU A 313 -3.47 -16.90 -9.29
N ASP A 314 -4.60 -16.85 -8.60
CA ASP A 314 -5.93 -17.01 -9.20
C ASP A 314 -6.29 -15.79 -10.06
N VAL A 315 -6.01 -14.58 -9.55
CA VAL A 315 -6.22 -13.33 -10.30
C VAL A 315 -5.39 -13.32 -11.57
N HIS A 316 -4.12 -13.72 -11.47
CA HIS A 316 -3.23 -13.83 -12.61
C HIS A 316 -3.78 -14.81 -13.67
N ASN A 317 -4.15 -16.03 -13.25
CA ASN A 317 -4.72 -17.05 -14.13
C ASN A 317 -6.07 -16.63 -14.73
N ALA A 318 -6.83 -15.76 -14.05
CA ALA A 318 -8.08 -15.19 -14.54
C ALA A 318 -7.89 -14.08 -15.60
N GLY A 319 -6.66 -13.76 -15.99
CA GLY A 319 -6.31 -12.71 -16.95
C GLY A 319 -5.59 -11.51 -16.34
N GLY A 320 -5.31 -11.55 -15.03
CA GLY A 320 -4.52 -10.55 -14.32
C GLY A 320 -5.16 -9.17 -14.27
N ILE A 321 -4.33 -8.18 -13.93
CA ILE A 321 -4.71 -6.76 -13.94
C ILE A 321 -5.16 -6.27 -15.32
N PRO A 322 -4.55 -6.72 -16.45
CA PRO A 322 -5.06 -6.38 -17.77
C PRO A 322 -6.54 -6.75 -17.97
N ALA A 323 -7.01 -7.88 -17.45
CA ALA A 323 -8.41 -8.28 -17.56
C ALA A 323 -9.35 -7.40 -16.72
N ILE A 324 -8.94 -6.99 -15.51
CA ILE A 324 -9.74 -6.06 -14.68
C ILE A 324 -9.86 -4.70 -15.37
N LEU A 325 -8.74 -4.14 -15.86
CA LEU A 325 -8.75 -2.89 -16.62
C LEU A 325 -9.57 -3.01 -17.91
N GLY A 326 -9.47 -4.15 -18.61
CA GLY A 326 -10.24 -4.43 -19.82
C GLY A 326 -11.75 -4.48 -19.56
N GLU A 327 -12.15 -5.01 -18.40
CA GLU A 327 -13.54 -5.00 -17.97
C GLU A 327 -14.03 -3.59 -17.62
N LEU A 328 -13.24 -2.81 -16.87
CA LEU A 328 -13.56 -1.41 -16.54
C LEU A 328 -13.67 -0.53 -17.79
N ALA A 329 -12.82 -0.75 -18.80
CA ALA A 329 -12.82 0.01 -20.05
C ALA A 329 -14.12 -0.13 -20.86
N LYS A 330 -14.92 -1.18 -20.60
CA LYS A 330 -16.24 -1.36 -21.26
C LYS A 330 -17.27 -0.34 -20.79
N ALA A 331 -17.10 0.24 -19.61
CA ALA A 331 -17.95 1.31 -19.09
C ALA A 331 -17.33 2.69 -19.39
N PRO A 332 -18.07 3.59 -20.06
CA PRO A 332 -17.53 4.89 -20.43
C PRO A 332 -17.18 5.73 -19.20
N GLY A 333 -16.05 6.42 -19.28
CA GLY A 333 -15.60 7.37 -18.26
C GLY A 333 -14.96 6.75 -17.02
N LEU A 334 -14.87 5.42 -16.89
CA LEU A 334 -14.18 4.81 -15.75
C LEU A 334 -12.66 4.85 -15.87
N LEU A 335 -12.13 4.88 -17.09
CA LEU A 335 -10.68 4.92 -17.37
C LEU A 335 -10.33 5.99 -18.41
N HIS A 336 -9.16 6.61 -18.25
CA HIS A 336 -8.60 7.61 -19.15
C HIS A 336 -7.67 6.95 -20.19
N LEU A 337 -8.27 6.29 -21.18
CA LEU A 337 -7.53 5.58 -22.23
C LEU A 337 -6.68 6.54 -23.08
N GLY A 338 -5.53 6.06 -23.55
CA GLY A 338 -4.65 6.79 -24.47
C GLY A 338 -3.59 7.67 -23.81
N ARG A 339 -3.66 7.92 -22.49
CA ARG A 339 -2.61 8.66 -21.76
C ARG A 339 -1.26 7.91 -21.78
N PRO A 340 -0.11 8.58 -21.61
CA PRO A 340 1.19 7.91 -21.68
C PRO A 340 1.43 6.94 -20.52
N THR A 341 2.11 5.84 -20.81
CA THR A 341 2.67 4.88 -19.84
C THR A 341 4.05 4.43 -20.31
N VAL A 342 4.77 3.68 -19.47
CA VAL A 342 6.07 3.07 -19.83
C VAL A 342 5.96 2.12 -21.03
N ASP A 343 4.79 1.56 -21.28
CA ASP A 343 4.53 0.67 -22.41
C ASP A 343 3.90 1.41 -23.61
N GLY A 344 3.69 2.72 -23.56
CA GLY A 344 2.97 3.48 -24.59
C GLY A 344 1.56 3.87 -24.14
N PRO A 345 0.59 4.06 -25.06
CA PRO A 345 -0.74 4.54 -24.68
C PRO A 345 -1.48 3.59 -23.72
N PHE A 346 -2.05 4.13 -22.65
CA PHE A 346 -2.82 3.36 -21.66
C PHE A 346 -4.03 2.70 -22.33
N GLY A 347 -4.24 1.41 -22.05
CA GLY A 347 -5.30 0.61 -22.65
C GLY A 347 -4.94 -0.08 -23.97
N LYS A 348 -3.69 0.00 -24.44
CA LYS A 348 -3.28 -0.74 -25.65
C LYS A 348 -3.31 -2.27 -25.47
N ASP A 349 -2.99 -2.75 -24.27
CA ASP A 349 -2.82 -4.18 -23.93
C ASP A 349 -3.85 -4.61 -22.87
N LEU A 350 -5.11 -4.20 -23.04
CA LEU A 350 -6.19 -4.65 -22.17
C LEU A 350 -6.43 -6.15 -22.36
N GLY A 351 -6.67 -6.85 -21.26
CA GLY A 351 -6.93 -8.28 -21.22
C GLY A 351 -8.42 -8.61 -21.23
N THR A 352 -8.71 -9.91 -21.26
CA THR A 352 -10.06 -10.46 -21.14
C THR A 352 -10.16 -11.38 -19.93
N ILE A 353 -11.32 -11.39 -19.27
CA ILE A 353 -11.58 -12.28 -18.15
C ILE A 353 -11.56 -13.74 -18.63
N SER A 354 -10.66 -14.54 -18.07
CA SER A 354 -10.57 -15.99 -18.30
C SER A 354 -11.32 -16.81 -17.25
N ASN A 355 -11.57 -16.24 -16.05
CA ASN A 355 -12.35 -16.89 -15.01
C ASN A 355 -13.31 -15.88 -14.32
N PRO A 356 -14.62 -15.94 -14.62
CA PRO A 356 -15.62 -15.01 -14.08
C PRO A 356 -15.94 -15.21 -12.59
N GLU A 357 -15.49 -16.29 -11.96
CA GLU A 357 -15.63 -16.51 -10.51
C GLU A 357 -14.61 -15.71 -9.70
N VAL A 358 -13.42 -15.49 -10.28
CA VAL A 358 -12.32 -14.71 -9.70
C VAL A 358 -12.48 -13.23 -10.02
N ILE A 359 -12.71 -12.90 -11.30
CA ILE A 359 -12.94 -11.52 -11.77
C ILE A 359 -14.35 -11.45 -12.35
N ARG A 360 -15.26 -10.79 -11.65
CA ARG A 360 -16.65 -10.63 -12.10
C ARG A 360 -16.74 -9.66 -13.29
N PRO A 361 -17.62 -9.92 -14.28
CA PRO A 361 -17.92 -8.94 -15.31
C PRO A 361 -18.80 -7.79 -14.78
N LEU A 362 -18.82 -6.65 -15.48
CA LEU A 362 -19.62 -5.46 -15.12
C LEU A 362 -21.12 -5.75 -14.98
N GLY A 363 -21.63 -6.77 -15.67
CA GLY A 363 -23.04 -7.16 -15.60
C GLY A 363 -23.41 -7.95 -14.34
N SER A 364 -22.43 -8.46 -13.58
CA SER A 364 -22.65 -9.21 -12.34
C SER A 364 -21.56 -8.98 -11.29
N PRO A 365 -21.28 -7.72 -10.92
CA PRO A 365 -20.23 -7.40 -9.96
C PRO A 365 -20.63 -7.83 -8.54
N HIS A 366 -19.67 -7.87 -7.62
CA HIS A 366 -19.98 -8.10 -6.20
C HIS A 366 -20.78 -6.97 -5.58
N SER A 367 -20.61 -5.74 -6.08
CA SER A 367 -21.33 -4.53 -5.69
C SER A 367 -21.27 -3.53 -6.84
N PRO A 368 -22.33 -2.71 -7.05
CA PRO A 368 -22.31 -1.63 -8.05
C PRO A 368 -21.36 -0.49 -7.68
N GLU A 369 -21.03 -0.35 -6.39
CA GLU A 369 -20.02 0.58 -5.86
C GLU A 369 -18.74 -0.17 -5.48
N GLY A 370 -17.66 0.60 -5.43
CA GLY A 370 -16.31 0.17 -5.11
C GLY A 370 -16.17 -0.33 -3.67
N SER A 371 -15.08 -1.06 -3.46
CA SER A 371 -14.78 -1.72 -2.19
C SER A 371 -14.26 -0.81 -1.08
N LEU A 372 -13.75 0.39 -1.42
CA LEU A 372 -13.25 1.39 -0.46
C LEU A 372 -14.20 2.58 -0.42
N ALA A 373 -14.37 3.20 0.74
CA ALA A 373 -15.19 4.40 0.90
C ALA A 373 -14.46 5.43 1.75
N VAL A 374 -14.71 6.71 1.46
CA VAL A 374 -14.26 7.82 2.31
C VAL A 374 -15.45 8.34 3.10
N LEU A 375 -15.31 8.41 4.42
CA LEU A 375 -16.33 8.96 5.31
C LEU A 375 -15.93 10.37 5.76
N PHE A 376 -16.89 11.28 5.79
CA PHE A 376 -16.72 12.63 6.31
C PHE A 376 -17.73 12.90 7.43
N GLY A 377 -17.47 13.87 8.29
CA GLY A 377 -18.42 14.28 9.32
C GLY A 377 -17.74 15.06 10.42
N ASN A 378 -18.46 15.39 11.48
CA ASN A 378 -17.87 16.19 12.56
C ASN A 378 -16.73 15.44 13.29
N LEU A 379 -16.69 14.11 13.20
CA LEU A 379 -15.63 13.30 13.80
C LEU A 379 -14.41 13.13 12.89
N ALA A 380 -14.59 13.22 11.57
CA ALA A 380 -13.53 13.10 10.55
C ALA A 380 -13.71 14.19 9.47
N PRO A 381 -13.44 15.47 9.81
CA PRO A 381 -13.68 16.58 8.89
C PRO A 381 -12.78 16.52 7.65
N ASP A 382 -11.56 16.00 7.77
CA ASP A 382 -10.63 15.83 6.65
C ASP A 382 -10.73 14.42 6.02
N GLY A 383 -11.69 13.60 6.48
CA GLY A 383 -11.95 12.27 5.96
C GLY A 383 -11.41 11.12 6.83
N ALA A 384 -12.00 9.95 6.60
CA ALA A 384 -11.58 8.65 7.13
C ALA A 384 -11.82 7.58 6.06
N VAL A 385 -11.11 6.45 6.11
CA VAL A 385 -11.16 5.41 5.08
C VAL A 385 -11.64 4.09 5.65
N VAL A 386 -12.51 3.41 4.91
CA VAL A 386 -13.04 2.09 5.27
C VAL A 386 -13.14 1.17 4.05
N LYS A 387 -12.86 -0.11 4.25
CA LYS A 387 -13.08 -1.15 3.24
C LYS A 387 -14.55 -1.58 3.22
N ALA A 388 -15.42 -0.73 2.68
CA ALA A 388 -16.88 -0.94 2.60
C ALA A 388 -17.28 -2.29 1.98
N GLY A 389 -16.51 -2.83 1.03
CA GLY A 389 -16.77 -4.12 0.39
C GLY A 389 -16.62 -5.35 1.31
N ALA A 390 -15.99 -5.18 2.48
CA ALA A 390 -15.84 -6.21 3.51
C ALA A 390 -16.84 -6.06 4.68
N VAL A 391 -17.59 -4.96 4.73
CA VAL A 391 -18.52 -4.67 5.83
C VAL A 391 -19.84 -5.41 5.64
N ALA A 392 -20.30 -6.10 6.69
CA ALA A 392 -21.59 -6.78 6.70
C ALA A 392 -22.76 -5.81 6.43
N PRO A 393 -23.82 -6.21 5.70
CA PRO A 393 -24.99 -5.35 5.44
C PRO A 393 -25.61 -4.75 6.71
N SER A 394 -25.66 -5.51 7.81
CA SER A 394 -26.16 -5.08 9.12
C SER A 394 -25.37 -3.94 9.75
N MET A 395 -24.10 -3.76 9.34
CA MET A 395 -23.18 -2.75 9.88
C MET A 395 -23.00 -1.53 8.98
N ARG A 396 -23.72 -1.45 7.85
CA ARG A 396 -23.65 -0.29 6.95
C ARG A 396 -24.16 1.00 7.59
N ARG A 397 -25.09 0.87 8.53
CA ARG A 397 -25.54 1.95 9.42
C ARG A 397 -25.47 1.45 10.84
N HIS A 398 -24.66 2.12 11.66
CA HIS A 398 -24.39 1.70 13.02
C HIS A 398 -24.38 2.91 13.93
N GLU A 399 -25.03 2.81 15.09
CA GLU A 399 -24.97 3.87 16.11
C GLU A 399 -24.82 3.26 17.51
N GLY A 400 -23.72 3.60 18.17
CA GLY A 400 -23.28 2.93 19.39
C GLY A 400 -22.60 3.87 20.39
N PRO A 401 -22.50 3.48 21.67
CA PRO A 401 -21.69 4.20 22.64
C PRO A 401 -20.19 3.98 22.35
N ALA A 402 -19.39 5.03 22.53
CA ALA A 402 -17.95 5.01 22.40
C ALA A 402 -17.31 4.24 23.57
N ARG A 403 -16.40 3.33 23.24
CA ARG A 403 -15.46 2.67 24.17
C ARG A 403 -14.07 3.19 23.87
N VAL A 404 -13.52 4.08 24.70
CA VAL A 404 -12.35 4.91 24.33
C VAL A 404 -11.05 4.35 24.90
N PHE A 405 -10.05 4.19 24.04
CA PHE A 405 -8.71 3.71 24.35
C PHE A 405 -7.64 4.65 23.80
N GLU A 406 -6.59 4.88 24.58
CA GLU A 406 -5.51 5.83 24.28
C GLU A 406 -4.31 5.17 23.57
N ASP A 407 -4.35 3.84 23.43
CA ASP A 407 -3.32 3.05 22.77
C ASP A 407 -3.88 1.68 22.31
N HIS A 408 -3.13 1.03 21.42
CA HIS A 408 -3.40 -0.31 20.91
C HIS A 408 -3.58 -1.37 21.99
N ASP A 409 -2.65 -1.43 22.96
CA ASP A 409 -2.54 -2.55 23.89
C ASP A 409 -3.73 -2.58 24.85
N SER A 410 -4.13 -1.42 25.38
CA SER A 410 -5.30 -1.29 26.26
C SER A 410 -6.61 -1.64 25.56
N ALA A 411 -6.74 -1.34 24.27
CA ALA A 411 -7.90 -1.75 23.47
C ALA A 411 -7.95 -3.27 23.30
N VAL A 412 -6.83 -3.90 22.96
CA VAL A 412 -6.73 -5.37 22.84
C VAL A 412 -7.06 -6.05 24.16
N ASP A 413 -6.51 -5.57 25.27
CA ASP A 413 -6.77 -6.11 26.61
C ASP A 413 -8.25 -6.02 26.98
N ALA A 414 -8.90 -4.88 26.70
CA ALA A 414 -10.32 -4.70 27.00
C ALA A 414 -11.24 -5.61 26.15
N ILE A 415 -10.89 -5.80 24.87
CA ILE A 415 -11.61 -6.73 23.97
C ILE A 415 -11.49 -8.15 24.49
N ARG A 416 -10.27 -8.60 24.82
CA ARG A 416 -9.97 -9.93 25.36
C ARG A 416 -10.63 -10.17 26.72
N ALA A 417 -10.64 -9.17 27.60
CA ALA A 417 -11.22 -9.24 28.94
C ALA A 417 -12.75 -9.32 28.98
N GLY A 418 -13.43 -9.26 27.84
CA GLY A 418 -14.88 -9.42 27.82
C GLY A 418 -15.69 -8.13 27.93
N THR A 419 -15.03 -6.97 27.97
CA THR A 419 -15.69 -5.71 28.35
C THR A 419 -16.47 -5.05 27.21
N ILE A 420 -16.10 -5.35 25.96
CA ILE A 420 -16.78 -4.85 24.75
C ILE A 420 -18.03 -5.68 24.45
N ARG A 421 -19.12 -5.00 24.12
CA ARG A 421 -20.47 -5.54 23.90
C ARG A 421 -20.97 -5.26 22.49
N THR A 422 -21.94 -6.05 22.03
CA THR A 422 -22.69 -5.80 20.79
C THR A 422 -23.25 -4.38 20.77
N GLY A 423 -23.03 -3.66 19.67
CA GLY A 423 -23.47 -2.28 19.50
C GLY A 423 -22.44 -1.23 19.91
N ASP A 424 -21.31 -1.62 20.51
CA ASP A 424 -20.26 -0.67 20.88
C ASP A 424 -19.49 -0.14 19.66
N VAL A 425 -18.98 1.08 19.79
CA VAL A 425 -17.98 1.65 18.88
C VAL A 425 -16.66 1.78 19.63
N VAL A 426 -15.71 0.90 19.32
CA VAL A 426 -14.37 0.91 19.91
C VAL A 426 -13.53 1.98 19.25
N VAL A 427 -13.05 2.94 20.04
CA VAL A 427 -12.25 4.08 19.60
C VAL A 427 -10.83 3.89 20.08
N ILE A 428 -9.88 3.79 19.15
CA ILE A 428 -8.45 3.68 19.46
C ILE A 428 -7.78 4.93 18.89
N ARG A 429 -7.31 5.83 19.76
CA ARG A 429 -6.76 7.12 19.34
C ARG A 429 -5.30 7.29 19.77
N TYR A 430 -4.65 8.35 19.28
CA TYR A 430 -3.20 8.56 19.40
C TYR A 430 -2.38 7.48 18.68
N GLU A 431 -2.95 6.84 17.67
CA GLU A 431 -2.29 5.85 16.83
C GLU A 431 -2.04 6.39 15.41
N GLY A 432 -2.26 7.69 15.19
CA GLY A 432 -2.00 8.40 13.93
C GLY A 432 -0.51 8.60 13.59
N PRO A 433 -0.20 9.31 12.50
CA PRO A 433 1.17 9.56 12.05
C PRO A 433 2.09 10.14 13.13
N ALA A 434 1.69 11.22 13.80
CA ALA A 434 2.48 11.83 14.87
C ALA A 434 2.22 11.20 16.24
N GLY A 435 0.98 10.76 16.49
CA GLY A 435 0.52 10.20 17.76
C GLY A 435 1.18 8.88 18.11
N GLY A 436 1.14 7.91 17.20
CA GLY A 436 1.61 6.55 17.42
C GLY A 436 3.06 6.51 17.94
N PRO A 437 4.04 7.15 17.28
CA PRO A 437 4.05 7.68 15.91
C PRO A 437 4.20 6.55 14.88
N GLY A 438 4.13 6.91 13.60
CA GLY A 438 4.32 5.97 12.49
C GLY A 438 3.05 5.26 12.07
N MET A 439 1.89 5.73 12.56
CA MET A 439 0.58 5.29 12.13
C MET A 439 0.49 3.76 12.06
N GLN A 440 0.70 3.06 13.18
CA GLN A 440 0.90 1.61 13.15
C GLN A 440 -0.30 0.85 12.57
N GLU A 441 -0.03 -0.27 11.91
CA GLU A 441 -1.06 -1.14 11.35
C GLU A 441 -1.53 -2.12 12.43
N MET A 442 -2.76 -1.91 12.91
CA MET A 442 -3.30 -2.64 14.05
C MET A 442 -4.08 -3.86 13.57
N LEU A 443 -3.53 -5.04 13.84
CA LEU A 443 -4.20 -6.33 13.61
C LEU A 443 -4.81 -6.91 14.90
N GLY A 444 -4.20 -6.64 16.06
CA GLY A 444 -4.65 -7.16 17.35
C GLY A 444 -6.14 -6.90 17.63
N PRO A 445 -6.63 -5.64 17.58
CA PRO A 445 -8.02 -5.30 17.85
C PRO A 445 -9.00 -5.99 16.90
N THR A 446 -8.68 -6.00 15.60
CA THR A 446 -9.52 -6.61 14.56
C THR A 446 -9.64 -8.11 14.76
N SER A 447 -8.53 -8.82 14.99
CA SER A 447 -8.53 -10.27 15.22
C SER A 447 -9.21 -10.65 16.53
N ALA A 448 -9.01 -9.87 17.60
CA ALA A 448 -9.65 -10.11 18.90
C ALA A 448 -11.18 -9.95 18.83
N ILE A 449 -11.69 -8.94 18.10
CA ILE A 449 -13.13 -8.76 17.87
C ILE A 449 -13.73 -9.94 17.10
N VAL A 450 -13.05 -10.41 16.03
CA VAL A 450 -13.50 -11.57 15.26
C VAL A 450 -13.48 -12.85 16.09
N GLY A 451 -12.39 -13.10 16.83
CA GLY A 451 -12.24 -14.29 17.69
C GLY A 451 -13.31 -14.39 18.79
N ARG A 452 -13.86 -13.25 19.22
CA ARG A 452 -14.98 -13.19 20.18
C ARG A 452 -16.38 -13.23 19.54
N GLY A 453 -16.47 -13.35 18.21
CA GLY A 453 -17.74 -13.38 17.50
C GLY A 453 -18.47 -12.03 17.47
N LEU A 454 -17.75 -10.93 17.65
CA LEU A 454 -18.32 -9.56 17.64
C LEU A 454 -18.14 -8.85 16.29
N GLY A 455 -17.58 -9.55 15.30
CA GLY A 455 -17.15 -8.98 14.01
C GLY A 455 -18.26 -8.37 13.17
N ASP A 456 -19.53 -8.67 13.39
CA ASP A 456 -20.68 -8.12 12.66
C ASP A 456 -21.61 -7.26 13.52
N THR A 457 -21.19 -6.93 14.74
CA THR A 457 -21.98 -6.17 15.72
C THR A 457 -21.23 -5.04 16.42
N VAL A 458 -19.92 -4.96 16.28
CA VAL A 458 -19.06 -3.91 16.86
C VAL A 458 -18.32 -3.16 15.76
N ALA A 459 -18.24 -1.84 15.87
CA ALA A 459 -17.42 -1.01 15.00
C ALA A 459 -16.08 -0.66 15.66
N LEU A 460 -15.04 -0.52 14.85
CA LEU A 460 -13.70 -0.09 15.26
C LEU A 460 -13.35 1.19 14.52
N ILE A 461 -12.93 2.23 15.24
CA ILE A 461 -12.49 3.50 14.65
C ILE A 461 -11.13 3.93 15.20
N THR A 462 -10.29 4.53 14.35
CA THR A 462 -8.97 5.01 14.76
C THR A 462 -8.43 6.13 13.87
N ASP A 463 -7.54 6.96 14.43
CA ASP A 463 -6.66 7.86 13.68
C ASP A 463 -5.43 7.13 13.08
N GLY A 464 -5.18 5.88 13.48
CA GLY A 464 -4.19 4.97 12.90
C GLY A 464 -4.71 4.15 11.71
N ARG A 465 -4.23 2.91 11.56
CA ARG A 465 -4.58 1.99 10.46
C ARG A 465 -5.02 0.64 11.01
N PHE A 466 -5.97 -0.02 10.35
CA PHE A 466 -6.36 -1.40 10.64
C PHE A 466 -5.90 -2.35 9.54
N SER A 467 -5.49 -3.56 9.93
CA SER A 467 -5.24 -4.64 8.98
C SER A 467 -6.56 -5.36 8.64
N GLY A 468 -6.79 -5.64 7.35
CA GLY A 468 -8.10 -5.90 6.74
C GLY A 468 -8.82 -7.22 7.05
N ALA A 469 -8.78 -7.74 8.29
CA ALA A 469 -9.33 -9.06 8.64
C ALA A 469 -10.77 -9.04 9.22
N THR A 470 -11.42 -7.89 9.39
CA THR A 470 -12.77 -7.83 10.01
C THR A 470 -13.91 -7.79 9.01
N ARG A 471 -15.03 -8.45 9.34
CA ARG A 471 -16.34 -8.30 8.69
C ARG A 471 -17.14 -7.07 9.17
N GLY A 472 -16.62 -6.39 10.19
CA GLY A 472 -17.21 -5.20 10.81
C GLY A 472 -16.68 -3.93 10.20
N ALA A 473 -17.28 -2.79 10.55
CA ALA A 473 -16.78 -1.49 10.14
C ALA A 473 -15.49 -1.17 10.90
N ALA A 474 -14.34 -1.44 10.28
CA ALA A 474 -13.02 -1.00 10.73
C ALA A 474 -12.60 0.24 9.95
N ILE A 475 -12.76 1.41 10.56
CA ILE A 475 -12.56 2.73 9.95
C ILE A 475 -11.23 3.30 10.46
N GLY A 476 -10.29 3.51 9.55
CA GLY A 476 -8.99 4.09 9.88
C GLY A 476 -8.82 5.50 9.30
N HIS A 477 -7.64 6.06 9.50
CA HIS A 477 -7.20 7.31 8.89
C HIS A 477 -8.05 8.52 9.31
N ILE A 478 -8.75 8.47 10.45
CA ILE A 478 -9.54 9.60 10.93
C ILE A 478 -8.64 10.83 11.04
N SER A 479 -8.98 11.83 10.23
CA SER A 479 -8.19 13.04 10.06
C SER A 479 -9.03 14.27 10.44
N PRO A 480 -8.48 15.22 11.21
CA PRO A 480 -7.15 15.19 11.85
C PRO A 480 -7.00 14.13 12.96
N GLU A 481 -5.77 13.67 13.19
CA GLU A 481 -5.45 12.71 14.26
C GLU A 481 -5.58 13.32 15.67
N ALA A 482 -5.64 12.49 16.71
CA ALA A 482 -5.78 12.95 18.08
C ALA A 482 -4.60 13.80 18.56
N ALA A 483 -3.37 13.43 18.17
CA ALA A 483 -2.16 14.19 18.50
C ALA A 483 -2.15 15.61 17.90
N ALA A 484 -2.89 15.82 16.80
CA ALA A 484 -3.10 17.10 16.16
C ALA A 484 -4.35 17.84 16.69
N ARG A 485 -4.95 17.36 17.79
CA ARG A 485 -6.21 17.87 18.38
C ARG A 485 -7.41 17.76 17.43
N GLY A 486 -7.45 16.72 16.60
CA GLY A 486 -8.64 16.39 15.82
C GLY A 486 -9.83 15.99 16.70
N PRO A 487 -11.07 16.02 16.18
CA PRO A 487 -12.29 15.73 16.95
C PRO A 487 -12.28 14.40 17.70
N ILE A 488 -11.59 13.37 17.20
CA ILE A 488 -11.42 12.08 17.87
C ILE A 488 -10.76 12.20 19.27
N ALA A 489 -9.94 13.23 19.51
CA ALA A 489 -9.36 13.51 20.83
C ALA A 489 -10.38 14.06 21.85
N ALA A 490 -11.55 14.53 21.40
CA ALA A 490 -12.61 15.04 22.27
C ALA A 490 -13.56 13.95 22.79
N LEU A 491 -13.49 12.74 22.22
CA LEU A 491 -14.38 11.64 22.60
C LEU A 491 -14.14 11.21 24.05
N LEU A 492 -15.26 10.97 24.73
CA LEU A 492 -15.34 10.41 26.07
C LEU A 492 -16.15 9.11 26.04
N GLU A 493 -15.92 8.29 27.05
CA GLU A 493 -16.63 7.04 27.26
C GLU A 493 -18.15 7.25 27.25
N GLY A 494 -18.87 6.49 26.42
CA GLY A 494 -20.33 6.54 26.29
C GLY A 494 -20.89 7.57 25.28
N ASP A 495 -20.07 8.45 24.69
CA ASP A 495 -20.53 9.34 23.61
C ASP A 495 -21.13 8.52 22.46
N ARG A 496 -22.22 9.01 21.86
CA ARG A 496 -22.89 8.28 20.77
C ARG A 496 -22.20 8.58 19.44
N ILE A 497 -21.71 7.55 18.76
CA ILE A 497 -21.08 7.67 17.43
C ILE A 497 -22.01 7.07 16.39
N ARG A 498 -22.21 7.80 15.28
CA ARG A 498 -23.04 7.40 14.13
C ARG A 498 -22.15 7.17 12.92
N ILE A 499 -22.26 5.98 12.35
CA ILE A 499 -21.58 5.55 11.13
C ILE A 499 -22.66 5.28 10.09
N ASP A 500 -22.58 5.95 8.94
CA ASP A 500 -23.45 5.70 7.78
C ASP A 500 -22.60 5.58 6.52
N LEU A 501 -22.37 4.35 6.08
CA LEU A 501 -21.57 4.07 4.89
C LEU A 501 -22.28 4.46 3.58
N ASP A 502 -23.61 4.52 3.57
CA ASP A 502 -24.38 4.90 2.39
C ASP A 502 -24.30 6.42 2.19
N ALA A 503 -24.48 7.17 3.27
CA ALA A 503 -24.38 8.63 3.29
C ALA A 503 -22.93 9.14 3.33
N ARG A 504 -21.94 8.24 3.49
CA ARG A 504 -20.51 8.56 3.69
C ARG A 504 -20.28 9.46 4.90
N ARG A 505 -20.94 9.15 6.01
CA ARG A 505 -20.93 9.92 7.25
C ARG A 505 -20.25 9.18 8.40
N LEU A 506 -19.41 9.92 9.14
CA LEU A 506 -18.84 9.51 10.42
C LEU A 506 -18.97 10.67 11.41
N ASP A 507 -19.89 10.53 12.36
CA ASP A 507 -20.28 11.60 13.27
C ASP A 507 -20.27 11.16 14.73
N VAL A 508 -20.07 12.11 15.64
CA VAL A 508 -20.40 11.99 17.06
C VAL A 508 -21.59 12.88 17.38
N VAL A 509 -22.52 12.41 18.22
CA VAL A 509 -23.71 13.17 18.65
C VAL A 509 -23.32 14.17 19.75
N LEU A 510 -22.50 15.15 19.36
CA LEU A 510 -22.08 16.30 20.15
C LEU A 510 -22.18 17.54 19.27
N ASP A 511 -22.41 18.70 19.87
CA ASP A 511 -22.30 19.97 19.16
C ASP A 511 -20.84 20.43 19.06
N ASP A 512 -20.57 21.34 18.13
CA ASP A 512 -19.22 21.85 17.87
C ASP A 512 -18.63 22.60 19.08
N ALA A 513 -19.49 23.22 19.90
CA ALA A 513 -19.09 23.96 21.08
C ALA A 513 -18.54 23.03 22.16
N GLU A 514 -19.17 21.88 22.39
CA GLU A 514 -18.73 20.86 23.33
C GLU A 514 -17.44 20.20 22.85
N ILE A 515 -17.33 19.87 21.55
CA ILE A 515 -16.09 19.36 20.96
C ILE A 515 -14.95 20.36 21.20
N ALA A 516 -15.15 21.63 20.85
CA ALA A 516 -14.14 22.68 21.05
C ALA A 516 -13.75 22.86 22.53
N ARG A 517 -14.74 22.84 23.44
CA ARG A 517 -14.51 22.94 24.88
C ARG A 517 -13.65 21.79 25.40
N ARG A 518 -13.95 20.55 24.99
CA ARG A 518 -13.17 19.36 25.38
C ARG A 518 -11.76 19.40 24.80
N LEU A 519 -11.60 19.78 23.54
CA LEU A 519 -10.28 19.95 22.93
C LEU A 519 -9.45 21.01 23.65
N ALA A 520 -10.04 22.16 24.01
CA ALA A 520 -9.34 23.22 24.74
C ALA A 520 -8.87 22.78 26.14
N ALA A 521 -9.58 21.84 26.77
CA ALA A 521 -9.22 21.28 28.07
C ALA A 521 -8.09 20.22 28.00
N LEU A 522 -7.75 19.71 26.81
CA LEU A 522 -6.69 18.70 26.68
C LEU A 522 -5.30 19.28 26.96
N PRO A 523 -4.44 18.54 27.70
CA PRO A 523 -3.04 18.92 27.85
C PRO A 523 -2.31 18.90 26.49
N PRO A 524 -1.18 19.60 26.35
CA PRO A 524 -0.31 19.42 25.18
C PRO A 524 0.09 17.94 25.02
N PHE A 525 -0.05 17.42 23.81
CA PHE A 525 0.39 16.06 23.51
C PHE A 525 1.92 15.95 23.60
N VAL A 526 2.41 14.94 24.33
CA VAL A 526 3.85 14.67 24.48
C VAL A 526 4.12 13.24 23.98
N PRO A 527 4.75 13.09 22.80
CA PRO A 527 5.06 11.78 22.25
C PRO A 527 6.00 10.98 23.17
N GLN A 528 5.60 9.76 23.56
CA GLN A 528 6.41 8.87 24.41
C GLN A 528 7.42 8.05 23.57
N ILE A 529 8.38 8.75 22.94
CA ILE A 529 9.31 8.15 21.96
C ILE A 529 10.78 8.33 22.37
N ARG A 530 11.49 7.21 22.56
CA ARG A 530 12.95 7.23 22.81
C ARG A 530 13.80 7.39 21.54
N SER A 531 13.31 6.88 20.40
CA SER A 531 14.01 6.89 19.12
C SER A 531 14.23 8.28 18.53
N ARG A 532 15.45 8.58 18.09
CA ARG A 532 15.76 9.84 17.39
C ARG A 532 15.06 9.94 16.04
N TRP A 533 14.95 8.83 15.31
CA TRP A 533 14.29 8.80 14.01
C TRP A 533 12.81 9.09 14.13
N LEU A 534 12.09 8.32 14.94
CA LEU A 534 10.65 8.50 15.13
C LEU A 534 10.28 9.86 15.72
N ARG A 535 11.16 10.48 16.54
CA ARG A 535 10.97 11.87 16.99
C ARG A 535 11.08 12.90 15.88
N ARG A 536 11.95 12.69 14.87
CA ARG A 536 12.03 13.57 13.70
C ARG A 536 10.80 13.38 12.82
N TYR A 537 10.44 12.13 12.54
CA TYR A 537 9.23 11.77 11.82
C TYR A 537 7.99 12.43 12.43
N ALA A 538 7.72 12.23 13.71
CA ALA A 538 6.54 12.77 14.39
C ALA A 538 6.44 14.31 14.37
N ARG A 539 7.57 15.03 14.22
CA ARG A 539 7.60 16.49 14.12
C ARG A 539 7.33 17.01 12.71
N GLN A 540 7.66 16.21 11.70
CA GLN A 540 7.64 16.63 10.29
C GLN A 540 6.45 16.03 9.53
N VAL A 541 5.91 14.91 9.99
CA VAL A 541 4.85 14.19 9.28
C VAL A 541 3.56 15.01 9.19
N THR A 542 2.89 14.94 8.04
CA THR A 542 1.59 15.56 7.78
C THR A 542 0.43 14.62 8.14
N SER A 543 -0.80 15.10 7.98
CA SER A 543 -2.01 14.29 8.16
C SER A 543 -2.05 13.07 7.22
N ALA A 544 -2.77 12.03 7.64
CA ALA A 544 -3.09 10.89 6.78
C ALA A 544 -3.91 11.32 5.55
N SER A 545 -4.79 12.32 5.69
CA SER A 545 -5.55 12.91 4.59
C SER A 545 -4.70 13.59 3.50
N THR A 546 -3.41 13.83 3.78
CA THR A 546 -2.43 14.37 2.83
C THR A 546 -1.30 13.37 2.54
N GLY A 547 -1.55 12.07 2.78
CA GLY A 547 -0.60 11.00 2.49
C GLY A 547 0.45 10.73 3.58
N ALA A 548 0.39 11.39 4.74
CA ALA A 548 1.36 11.29 5.83
C ALA A 548 2.84 11.41 5.38
N VAL A 549 3.11 12.33 4.45
CA VAL A 549 4.47 12.67 4.00
C VAL A 549 5.19 13.53 5.03
N LEU A 550 6.51 13.67 4.92
CA LEU A 550 7.24 14.71 5.66
C LEU A 550 6.99 16.08 5.01
N ARG A 551 6.96 17.14 5.83
CA ARG A 551 6.97 18.53 5.34
C ARG A 551 8.33 18.87 4.74
N ASP A 552 8.29 19.71 3.71
CA ASP A 552 9.46 20.30 3.02
C ASP A 552 10.38 21.12 3.95
#